data_AF-F0IYG8-F1
#
_entry.id   AF-F0IYG8-F1
#
_cell.length_a   1.000
_cell.length_b   1.000
_cell.length_c   1.000
_cell.angle_alpha   90.00
_cell.angle_beta   90.00
_cell.angle_gamma   90.00
#
_symmetry.space_group_name_H-M   'P 1'
#
loop_
_entity.id
_entity.type
_entity.pdbx_description
1 polymer ?
#
loop_
_entity_poly.entity_id
_entity_poly.type
_entity_poly.pdbx_seq_one_letter_code
_entity_poly.pdbx_strand_id
1 'polypeptide(L)' 'METIVASTDTIRLSFLMALLRDAGLAPVLLDQNIAAIEGNIGAFPRRIAVATDEAAQARRILREAGEA' A
#
# COMPACT_ATOMS: atom_id res chain seq x y z
N MET A 1 12.47 -3.13 -4.37
CA MET A 1 11.18 -2.69 -3.78
C MET A 1 10.53 -1.76 -4.79
N GLU A 2 9.27 -1.99 -5.14
CA GLU A 2 8.51 -1.21 -6.11
C GLU A 2 7.22 -0.69 -5.45
N THR A 3 6.88 0.58 -5.69
CA THR A 3 5.63 1.17 -5.21
C THR A 3 4.49 0.82 -6.15
N ILE A 4 3.39 0.32 -5.57
CA ILE A 4 2.20 -0.12 -6.31
C ILE A 4 0.98 0.78 -6.06
N VAL A 5 0.90 1.43 -4.90
CA VAL A 5 -0.22 2.31 -4.53
C VAL A 5 0.33 3.52 -3.77
N ALA A 6 -0.24 4.69 -4.03
CA ALA A 6 -0.04 5.90 -3.23
C ALA A 6 -1.42 6.48 -2.88
N SER A 7 -1.67 6.75 -1.60
CA SER A 7 -2.96 7.27 -1.13
C SER A 7 -2.81 8.07 0.16
N THR A 8 -3.68 9.03 0.40
CA THR A 8 -3.84 9.72 1.69
C THR A 8 -4.90 9.06 2.57
N ASP A 9 -5.77 8.23 1.98
CA ASP A 9 -6.82 7.49 2.68
C ASP A 9 -6.24 6.28 3.45
N THR A 10 -6.27 6.39 4.77
CA THR A 10 -5.74 5.36 5.69
C THR A 10 -6.57 4.08 5.73
N ILE A 11 -7.88 4.17 5.52
CA ILE A 11 -8.77 3.01 5.53
C ILE A 11 -8.47 2.18 4.29
N ARG A 12 -8.41 2.84 3.12
CA ARG A 12 -8.02 2.17 1.87
C ARG A 12 -6.66 1.52 1.98
N LEU A 13 -5.65 2.23 2.48
CA LEU A 13 -4.31 1.66 2.64
C LEU A 13 -4.27 0.44 3.55
N SER A 14 -5.02 0.47 4.66
CA SER A 14 -5.09 -0.66 5.60
C SER A 14 -5.77 -1.87 4.96
N PHE A 15 -6.83 -1.65 4.18
CA PHE A 15 -7.51 -2.69 3.41
C PHE A 15 -6.56 -3.35 2.39
N LEU A 16 -5.87 -2.54 1.58
CA LEU A 16 -4.95 -3.06 0.55
C LEU A 16 -3.76 -3.82 1.15
N MET A 17 -3.24 -3.35 2.30
CA MET A 17 -2.21 -4.08 3.05
C MET A 17 -2.68 -5.46 3.51
N ALA A 18 -3.92 -5.56 4.02
CA ALA A 18 -4.49 -6.82 4.45
C ALA A 18 -4.73 -7.76 3.25
N LEU A 19 -5.31 -7.26 2.17
CA LEU A 19 -5.56 -8.01 0.93
C LEU A 19 -4.27 -8.62 0.36
N LEU A 20 -3.21 -7.83 0.25
CA LEU A 20 -1.92 -8.29 -0.28
C LEU A 20 -1.25 -9.32 0.65
N ARG A 21 -1.39 -9.17 1.98
CA ARG A 21 -0.88 -10.14 2.95
C ARG A 21 -1.61 -11.46 2.91
N ASP A 22 -2.94 -11.43 2.76
CA ASP A 22 -3.77 -12.63 2.63
C ASP A 22 -3.42 -13.42 1.36
N ALA A 23 -3.04 -12.70 0.29
CA ALA A 23 -2.52 -13.30 -0.94
C ALA A 23 -1.06 -13.81 -0.85
N GLY A 24 -0.45 -13.77 0.34
CA GLY A 24 0.88 -14.30 0.62
C GLY A 24 2.04 -13.37 0.28
N LEU A 25 1.78 -12.08 0.02
CA LEU A 25 2.81 -11.09 -0.27
C LEU A 25 3.29 -10.39 1.00
N ALA A 26 4.45 -9.73 0.93
CA ALA A 26 5.00 -8.94 2.03
C ALA A 26 4.96 -7.42 1.76
N PRO A 27 3.78 -6.78 1.71
CA PRO A 27 3.67 -5.35 1.47
C PRO A 27 4.19 -4.54 2.66
N VAL A 28 4.85 -3.43 2.33
CA VAL A 28 5.42 -2.46 3.26
C VAL A 28 4.77 -1.10 3.02
N LEU A 29 4.36 -0.46 4.10
CA LEU A 29 3.87 0.92 4.06
C LEU A 29 5.04 1.88 4.27
N LEU A 30 5.32 2.71 3.27
CA LEU A 30 6.30 3.78 3.30
C LEU A 30 5.68 5.08 3.85
N ASP A 31 6.53 6.02 4.23
CA ASP A 31 6.15 7.38 4.68
C ASP A 31 5.37 7.43 6.00
N GLN A 32 5.42 6.36 6.80
CA GLN A 32 4.75 6.26 8.11
C GLN A 32 5.24 7.31 9.13
N ASN A 33 6.54 7.61 9.12
CA ASN A 33 7.14 8.56 10.07
C ASN A 33 6.66 10.01 9.82
N ILE A 34 6.42 10.38 8.57
CA ILE A 34 5.92 11.72 8.22
C ILE A 34 4.47 11.86 8.66
N ALA A 35 3.63 10.84 8.43
CA ALA A 35 2.23 10.84 8.85
C ALA A 35 2.04 10.89 10.38
N ALA A 36 2.96 10.29 11.14
CA ALA A 36 2.93 10.32 12.60
C ALA A 36 3.24 11.73 13.16
N ILE A 37 4.17 12.46 12.54
CA ILE A 37 4.56 13.81 12.96
C ILE A 37 3.45 14.83 12.63
N GLU A 38 2.75 14.67 11.51
CA GLU A 38 1.63 15.55 11.16
C GLU A 38 0.36 15.28 11.96
N GLY A 39 0.23 14.14 12.64
CA GLY A 39 -1.02 13.79 13.32
C GLY A 39 -2.13 13.34 12.36
N ASN A 40 -1.79 12.60 11.30
CA ASN A 40 -2.76 12.00 10.36
C ASN A 40 -3.66 12.99 9.58
N ILE A 41 -3.24 14.25 9.39
CA ILE A 41 -4.01 15.26 8.60
C ILE A 41 -4.17 14.87 7.12
N GLY A 42 -3.44 13.85 6.66
CA GLY A 42 -3.55 13.32 5.29
C GLY A 42 -2.92 14.23 4.24
N ALA A 43 -2.03 15.16 4.62
CA ALA A 43 -1.40 16.07 3.66
C ALA A 43 -0.35 15.36 2.79
N PHE A 44 0.27 14.29 3.29
CA PHE A 44 1.21 13.47 2.53
C PHE A 44 0.66 12.08 2.20
N PRO A 45 0.72 11.66 0.92
CA PRO A 45 0.33 10.31 0.55
C PRO A 45 1.32 9.31 1.12
N ARG A 46 0.78 8.23 1.70
CA ARG A 46 1.53 7.03 2.07
C ARG A 46 1.55 6.06 0.90
N ARG A 47 2.64 5.33 0.77
CA ARG A 47 2.86 4.43 -0.36
C ARG A 47 2.94 2.98 0.10
N ILE A 48 2.26 2.09 -0.62
CA ILE A 48 2.46 0.64 -0.46
C ILE A 48 3.52 0.21 -1.46
N ALA A 49 4.55 -0.45 -0.96
CA ALA A 49 5.60 -1.05 -1.76
C ALA A 49 5.72 -2.56 -1.48
N VAL A 50 6.11 -3.31 -2.50
CA VAL A 50 6.37 -4.76 -2.43
C VAL A 50 7.77 -5.06 -2.98
N ALA A 51 8.24 -6.30 -2.85
CA ALA A 51 9.45 -6.72 -3.53
C ALA A 51 9.28 -6.64 -5.06
N THR A 52 10.37 -6.41 -5.79
CA THR A 52 10.28 -6.10 -7.24
C THR A 52 9.82 -7.32 -8.04
N ASP A 53 10.18 -8.52 -7.59
CA ASP A 53 9.69 -9.82 -8.05
C ASP A 53 8.20 -10.06 -7.74
N GLU A 54 7.68 -9.49 -6.64
CA GLU A 54 6.27 -9.56 -6.26
C GLU A 54 5.37 -8.53 -6.97
N ALA A 55 5.95 -7.48 -7.58
CA ALA A 55 5.21 -6.33 -8.11
C ALA A 55 4.15 -6.70 -9.15
N ALA A 56 4.47 -7.63 -10.06
CA ALA A 56 3.54 -8.09 -11.08
C ALA A 56 2.34 -8.85 -10.47
N GLN A 57 2.58 -9.66 -9.43
CA GLN A 57 1.53 -10.39 -8.72
C GLN A 57 0.66 -9.42 -7.90
N ALA A 58 1.27 -8.48 -7.19
CA ALA A 58 0.56 -7.47 -6.42
C ALA A 58 -0.40 -6.64 -7.29
N ARG A 59 0.07 -6.15 -8.46
CA ARG A 59 -0.78 -5.41 -9.42
C ARG A 59 -1.94 -6.26 -9.94
N ARG A 60 -1.72 -7.56 -10.13
CA ARG A 60 -2.78 -8.49 -10.57
C ARG A 60 -3.86 -8.63 -9.51
N ILE A 61 -3.48 -8.89 -8.26
CA ILE A 61 -4.40 -9.03 -7.12
C ILE A 61 -5.23 -7.75 -6.95
N LEU A 62 -4.59 -6.58 -6.99
CA LEU A 62 -5.29 -5.29 -6.88
C LEU A 62 -6.33 -5.12 -8.01
N ARG A 63 -5.97 -5.47 -9.25
CA ARG A 63 -6.90 -5.40 -10.38
C ARG A 63 -8.06 -6.39 -10.26
N GLU A 64 -7.81 -7.61 -9.80
CA GLU A 64 -8.85 -8.63 -9.57
C GLU A 64 -9.82 -8.22 -8.46
N ALA A 65 -9.34 -7.48 -7.45
CA ALA A 65 -10.15 -6.90 -6.39
C ALA A 65 -10.87 -5.60 -6.79
N GLY A 66 -10.66 -5.07 -7.99
CA GLY A 66 -11.24 -3.80 -8.44
C GLY A 66 -10.57 -2.54 -7.88
N GLU A 67 -9.34 -2.67 -7.37
CA GLU A 67 -8.56 -1.62 -6.68
C GLU A 67 -7.39 -1.07 -7.52
N ALA A 68 -7.39 -1.31 -8.84
CA ALA A 68 -6.38 -0.84 -9.78
C ALA A 68 -6.45 0.67 -10.07
#